data_AF-A0A2N1IJW8-F1
#
_entry.id   AF-A0A2N1IJW8-F1
#
_cell.length_a   1.000
_cell.length_b   1.000
_cell.length_c   1.000
_cell.angle_alpha   90.00
_cell.angle_beta   90.00
_cell.angle_gamma   90.00
#
_symmetry.space_group_name_H-M   'P 1'
#
loop_
_entity.id
_entity.type
_entity.pdbx_description
1 polymer ?
#
loop_
_entity_poly.entity_id
_entity_poly.type
_entity_poly.pdbx_seq_one_letter_code
_entity_poly.pdbx_strand_id
1 'polypeptide(L)'
;MPFQQGLLATPVPAHARHLFFTLQSPEALPAALDALLPQVDGEQLLLGIGAPLVKALGREVPGLRAFPLLDAAVENPSTQHALWLWLRGDERGDLLLRAQALEQALAPALQLADSVDGFLHRGGHDLTGYEDGTENPVDEDAVQAAIAADGSSFAAFQLWKHDLEYFKSLPQADQDNIIGRRLSDNEELDDAPESAHVKRTAQESFEPEAFMVRRSVAWADQRGAGLAFVALGKSFDAFEVQLRRMSGLEDGIIDGLYRFSRPLTGGYYWCPPMGETGVDLGPLLHA
;
A
#
# COMPACT_ATOMS: atom_id res chain seq x y z
N MET A 1 -2.41 -1.30 -21.80
CA MET A 1 -3.80 -1.37 -21.29
C MET A 1 -4.03 -0.13 -20.43
N PRO A 2 -5.19 0.53 -20.49
CA PRO A 2 -5.43 1.71 -19.68
C PRO A 2 -5.64 1.31 -18.20
N PHE A 3 -4.61 1.52 -17.39
CA PHE A 3 -4.67 1.43 -15.92
C PHE A 3 -4.44 2.83 -15.33
N GLN A 4 -4.70 3.01 -14.03
CA GLN A 4 -4.38 4.27 -13.33
C GLN A 4 -2.86 4.46 -13.30
N GLN A 5 -2.32 5.28 -14.21
CA GLN A 5 -0.87 5.43 -14.44
C GLN A 5 -0.09 5.81 -13.18
N GLY A 6 -0.70 6.57 -12.26
CA GLY A 6 -0.10 6.96 -11.01
C GLY A 6 0.26 5.80 -10.08
N LEU A 7 -0.35 4.62 -10.26
CA LEU A 7 0.03 3.40 -9.54
C LEU A 7 1.50 3.04 -9.81
N LEU A 8 1.96 3.18 -11.05
CA LEU A 8 3.31 2.80 -11.47
C LEU A 8 4.22 4.00 -11.78
N ALA A 9 3.69 5.22 -11.78
CA ALA A 9 4.44 6.42 -12.18
C ALA A 9 5.75 6.60 -11.40
N THR A 10 6.83 6.80 -12.17
CA THR A 10 8.16 7.20 -11.72
C THR A 10 8.55 8.51 -12.46
N PRO A 11 9.20 9.49 -11.79
CA PRO A 11 9.57 9.49 -10.37
C PRO A 11 8.34 9.55 -9.46
N VAL A 12 8.50 9.06 -8.22
CA VAL A 12 7.47 9.16 -7.18
C VAL A 12 7.36 10.64 -6.76
N PRO A 13 6.16 11.24 -6.75
CA PRO A 13 5.96 12.63 -6.31
C PRO A 13 6.45 12.88 -4.88
N ALA A 14 6.81 14.13 -4.59
CA ALA A 14 7.38 14.49 -3.29
C ALA A 14 6.43 14.22 -2.12
N HIS A 15 5.12 14.32 -2.35
CA HIS A 15 4.09 14.14 -1.34
C HIS A 15 2.99 13.19 -1.80
N ALA A 16 2.45 12.48 -0.82
CA ALA A 16 1.26 11.66 -0.95
C ALA A 16 0.29 11.98 0.19
N ARG A 17 -1.00 11.82 -0.05
CA ARG A 17 -2.03 11.78 0.98
C ARG A 17 -2.96 10.61 0.74
N HIS A 18 -3.02 9.70 1.69
CA HIS A 18 -3.95 8.59 1.67
C HIS A 18 -5.18 8.95 2.50
N LEU A 19 -6.37 8.78 1.93
CA LEU A 19 -7.65 9.00 2.60
C LEU A 19 -8.41 7.68 2.64
N PHE A 20 -8.92 7.32 3.81
CA PHE A 20 -9.64 6.08 4.03
C PHE A 20 -11.06 6.38 4.49
N PHE A 21 -12.07 5.87 3.79
CA PHE A 21 -13.47 6.15 4.09
C PHE A 21 -14.24 4.91 4.51
N THR A 22 -15.17 5.10 5.44
CA THR A 22 -16.18 4.12 5.82
C THR A 22 -17.52 4.46 5.16
N LEU A 23 -18.27 3.42 4.78
CA LEU A 23 -19.62 3.59 4.24
C LEU A 23 -20.61 3.84 5.39
N GLN A 24 -21.33 4.97 5.34
CA GLN A 24 -22.32 5.40 6.33
C GLN A 24 -23.76 5.35 5.79
N SER A 25 -23.98 5.78 4.54
CA SER A 25 -25.29 5.70 3.88
C SER A 25 -25.17 5.03 2.51
N PRO A 26 -25.53 3.73 2.41
CA PRO A 26 -25.62 3.02 1.13
C PRO A 26 -26.57 3.68 0.13
N GLU A 27 -27.62 4.35 0.60
CA GLU A 27 -28.64 5.00 -0.25
C GLU A 27 -28.08 6.24 -0.96
N ALA A 28 -27.15 6.96 -0.32
CA ALA A 28 -26.48 8.12 -0.89
C ALA A 28 -25.26 7.75 -1.74
N LEU A 29 -24.84 6.48 -1.75
CA LEU A 29 -23.63 6.01 -2.43
C LEU A 29 -23.62 6.31 -3.94
N PRO A 30 -24.72 6.14 -4.70
CA PRO A 30 -24.72 6.48 -6.12
C PRO A 30 -24.32 7.94 -6.39
N ALA A 31 -24.88 8.89 -5.64
CA ALA A 31 -24.56 10.31 -5.79
C ALA A 31 -23.11 10.63 -5.43
N ALA A 32 -22.56 9.98 -4.40
CA ALA A 32 -21.16 10.14 -4.03
C ALA A 32 -20.20 9.57 -5.10
N LEU A 33 -20.55 8.43 -5.72
CA LEU A 33 -19.78 7.89 -6.83
C LEU A 33 -19.86 8.79 -8.08
N ASP A 34 -21.05 9.30 -8.42
CA ASP A 34 -21.23 10.25 -9.52
C ASP A 34 -20.39 11.53 -9.32
N ALA A 35 -20.24 11.99 -8.07
CA ALA A 35 -19.37 13.12 -7.74
C ALA A 35 -17.87 12.77 -7.77
N LEU A 36 -17.49 11.56 -7.36
CA LEU A 36 -16.10 11.14 -7.24
C LEU A 36 -15.46 10.75 -8.59
N LEU A 37 -16.13 9.88 -9.36
CA LEU A 37 -15.52 9.23 -10.53
C LEU A 37 -14.98 10.21 -11.57
N PRO A 38 -15.65 11.34 -11.89
CA PRO A 38 -15.11 12.33 -12.82
C PRO A 38 -13.84 13.05 -12.33
N GLN A 39 -13.54 13.00 -11.02
CA GLN A 39 -12.36 13.64 -10.42
C GLN A 39 -11.14 12.71 -10.41
N VAL A 40 -11.32 11.40 -10.60
CA VAL A 40 -10.25 10.40 -10.58
C VAL A 40 -9.54 10.42 -11.94
N ASP A 41 -8.43 11.15 -11.98
CA ASP A 41 -7.59 11.32 -13.16
C ASP A 41 -6.66 10.12 -13.42
N GLY A 42 -6.46 9.24 -12.43
CA GLY A 42 -5.60 8.07 -12.56
C GLY A 42 -4.10 8.39 -12.51
N GLU A 43 -3.70 9.63 -12.23
CA GLU A 43 -2.30 10.07 -12.12
C GLU A 43 -1.99 10.68 -10.74
N GLN A 44 -2.75 11.72 -10.38
CA GLN A 44 -2.66 12.48 -9.14
C GLN A 44 -3.74 12.08 -8.13
N LEU A 45 -4.94 11.69 -8.58
CA LEU A 45 -5.95 11.07 -7.73
C LEU A 45 -6.18 9.64 -8.21
N LEU A 46 -5.79 8.70 -7.36
CA LEU A 46 -6.00 7.29 -7.56
C LEU A 46 -7.12 6.78 -6.67
N LEU A 47 -7.84 5.80 -7.20
CA LEU A 47 -9.00 5.17 -6.59
C LEU A 47 -8.70 3.71 -6.28
N GLY A 48 -8.91 3.33 -5.03
CA GLY A 48 -9.01 1.94 -4.58
C GLY A 48 -10.35 1.68 -3.90
N ILE A 49 -11.01 0.59 -4.28
CA ILE A 49 -12.31 0.18 -3.77
C ILE A 49 -12.14 -1.02 -2.85
N GLY A 50 -12.59 -0.90 -1.60
CA GLY A 50 -12.56 -1.97 -0.63
C GLY A 50 -13.79 -2.88 -0.70
N ALA A 51 -13.66 -4.09 -0.16
CA ALA A 51 -14.73 -5.07 -0.10
C ALA A 51 -16.07 -4.54 0.47
N PRO A 52 -16.10 -3.66 1.51
CA PRO A 52 -17.37 -3.11 2.01
C PRO A 52 -18.17 -2.32 0.97
N LEU A 53 -17.52 -1.56 0.09
CA LEU A 53 -18.20 -0.76 -0.93
C LEU A 53 -18.75 -1.66 -2.04
N VAL A 54 -17.95 -2.62 -2.52
CA VAL A 54 -18.39 -3.60 -3.53
C VAL A 54 -19.61 -4.39 -3.04
N LYS A 55 -19.58 -4.84 -1.78
CA LYS A 55 -20.71 -5.53 -1.15
C LYS A 55 -21.97 -4.65 -1.09
N ALA A 56 -21.82 -3.37 -0.75
CA ALA A 56 -22.95 -2.44 -0.69
C ALA A 56 -23.59 -2.17 -2.05
N LEU A 57 -22.82 -2.26 -3.14
CA LEU A 57 -23.32 -2.17 -4.51
C LEU A 57 -24.02 -3.45 -4.99
N GLY A 58 -24.00 -4.54 -4.22
CA GLY A 58 -24.49 -5.85 -4.67
C GLY A 58 -23.72 -6.35 -5.89
N ARG A 59 -22.40 -6.14 -5.88
CA ARG A 59 -21.46 -6.53 -6.92
C ARG A 59 -20.36 -7.41 -6.35
N GLU A 60 -19.56 -7.98 -7.23
CA GLU A 60 -18.36 -8.74 -6.87
C GLU A 60 -17.18 -8.31 -7.74
N VAL A 61 -15.98 -8.39 -7.17
CA VAL A 61 -14.70 -8.31 -7.91
C VAL A 61 -13.95 -9.60 -7.62
N PRO A 62 -13.67 -10.44 -8.64
CA PRO A 62 -12.88 -11.65 -8.44
C PRO A 62 -11.56 -11.36 -7.72
N GLY A 63 -11.29 -12.08 -6.62
CA GLY A 63 -10.07 -11.91 -5.83
C GLY A 63 -10.11 -10.81 -4.76
N LEU A 64 -11.06 -9.86 -4.82
CA LEU A 64 -11.22 -8.84 -3.79
C LEU A 64 -11.74 -9.46 -2.48
N ARG A 65 -11.03 -9.19 -1.40
CA ARG A 65 -11.34 -9.63 -0.04
C ARG A 65 -10.94 -8.55 0.96
N ALA A 66 -11.49 -8.61 2.16
CA ALA A 66 -11.04 -7.76 3.26
C ALA A 66 -9.67 -8.21 3.76
N PHE A 67 -8.85 -7.27 4.26
CA PHE A 67 -7.58 -7.59 4.90
C PHE A 67 -7.78 -8.59 6.05
N PRO A 68 -7.05 -9.72 6.09
CA PRO A 68 -7.31 -10.78 7.05
C PRO A 68 -6.83 -10.41 8.46
N LEU A 69 -7.47 -10.99 9.48
CA LEU A 69 -6.84 -11.12 10.79
C LEU A 69 -5.89 -12.32 10.74
N LEU A 70 -4.60 -12.09 10.97
CA LEU A 70 -3.61 -13.17 10.99
C LEU A 70 -3.48 -13.74 12.40
N ASP A 71 -3.54 -15.07 12.52
CA ASP A 71 -3.23 -15.81 13.75
C ASP A 71 -1.71 -16.03 13.86
N ALA A 72 -0.97 -14.94 14.09
CA ALA A 72 0.49 -14.92 14.19
C ALA A 72 0.92 -14.41 15.57
N ALA A 73 2.18 -14.70 15.94
CA ALA A 73 2.77 -14.20 17.19
C ALA A 73 2.98 -12.67 17.18
N VAL A 74 3.03 -12.06 15.99
CA VAL A 74 3.13 -10.62 15.79
C VAL A 74 1.80 -10.05 15.30
N GLU A 75 1.47 -8.85 15.79
CA GLU A 75 0.22 -8.19 15.44
C GLU A 75 0.24 -7.67 13.99
N ASN A 76 -0.83 -7.99 13.26
CA ASN A 76 -1.13 -7.45 11.94
C ASN A 76 -2.59 -6.96 11.94
N PRO A 77 -2.83 -5.70 12.37
CA PRO A 77 -4.18 -5.18 12.50
C PRO A 77 -4.94 -5.19 11.16
N SER A 78 -6.19 -5.64 11.19
CA SER A 78 -7.13 -5.49 10.07
C SER A 78 -7.99 -4.25 10.29
N THR A 79 -7.81 -3.25 9.43
CA THR A 79 -8.51 -1.96 9.46
C THR A 79 -9.10 -1.68 8.08
N GLN A 80 -9.85 -2.65 7.54
CA GLN A 80 -10.41 -2.57 6.20
C GLN A 80 -11.40 -1.40 6.05
N HIS A 81 -11.22 -0.58 5.02
CA HIS A 81 -12.11 0.52 4.67
C HIS A 81 -12.93 0.23 3.42
N ALA A 82 -13.96 1.05 3.17
CA ALA A 82 -14.83 0.93 2.00
C ALA A 82 -14.19 1.56 0.76
N LEU A 83 -13.49 2.68 0.93
CA LEU A 83 -12.85 3.42 -0.15
C LEU A 83 -11.48 3.90 0.30
N TRP A 84 -10.50 3.82 -0.59
CA TRP A 84 -9.18 4.43 -0.44
C TRP A 84 -8.96 5.40 -1.60
N LEU A 85 -8.64 6.66 -1.27
CA LEU A 85 -8.19 7.64 -2.23
C LEU A 85 -6.73 7.95 -1.96
N TRP A 86 -5.91 7.89 -3.00
CA TRP A 86 -4.49 8.20 -2.92
C TRP A 86 -4.19 9.41 -3.79
N LEU A 87 -3.99 10.54 -3.11
CA LEU A 87 -3.61 11.79 -3.73
C LEU A 87 -2.08 11.87 -3.79
N ARG A 88 -1.55 12.36 -4.90
CA ARG A 88 -0.12 12.48 -5.18
C ARG A 88 0.17 13.84 -5.78
N GLY A 89 1.28 14.46 -5.39
CA GLY A 89 1.69 15.74 -5.95
C GLY A 89 2.90 16.34 -5.24
N ASP A 90 3.29 17.53 -5.66
CA ASP A 90 4.50 18.21 -5.17
C ASP A 90 4.19 19.31 -4.15
N GLU A 91 2.92 19.68 -3.97
CA GLU A 91 2.48 20.75 -3.06
C GLU A 91 1.50 20.22 -2.01
N ARG A 92 1.94 20.16 -0.76
CA ARG A 92 1.14 19.63 0.36
C ARG A 92 -0.16 20.40 0.60
N GLY A 93 -0.14 21.71 0.37
CA GLY A 93 -1.31 22.58 0.52
C GLY A 93 -2.44 22.19 -0.44
N ASP A 94 -2.10 21.92 -1.70
CA ASP A 94 -3.06 21.53 -2.73
C ASP A 94 -3.67 20.16 -2.42
N LEU A 95 -2.84 19.20 -1.97
CA LEU A 95 -3.32 17.89 -1.53
C LEU A 95 -4.32 17.99 -0.36
N LEU A 96 -4.08 18.89 0.60
CA LEU A 96 -4.99 19.13 1.72
C LEU A 96 -6.33 19.71 1.24
N LEU A 97 -6.30 20.76 0.41
CA LEU A 97 -7.52 21.40 -0.08
C LEU A 97 -8.35 20.45 -0.96
N ARG A 98 -7.69 19.67 -1.83
CA ARG A 98 -8.35 18.63 -2.64
C ARG A 98 -8.98 17.55 -1.75
N ALA A 99 -8.28 17.11 -0.70
CA ALA A 99 -8.83 16.14 0.24
C ALA A 99 -10.09 16.65 0.97
N GLN A 100 -10.11 17.90 1.41
CA GLN A 100 -11.29 18.51 2.04
C GLN A 100 -12.47 18.60 1.08
N ALA A 101 -12.23 18.95 -0.19
CA ALA A 101 -13.27 18.98 -1.21
C ALA A 101 -13.84 17.58 -1.49
N LEU A 102 -12.97 16.56 -1.56
CA LEU A 102 -13.37 15.15 -1.72
C LEU A 102 -14.20 14.68 -0.51
N GLU A 103 -13.78 14.98 0.71
CA GLU A 103 -14.52 14.62 1.93
C GLU A 103 -15.95 15.19 1.91
N GLN A 104 -16.09 16.47 1.52
CA GLN A 104 -17.41 17.11 1.40
C GLN A 104 -18.26 16.50 0.30
N ALA A 105 -17.68 16.20 -0.86
CA ALA A 105 -18.39 15.62 -2.00
C ALA A 105 -18.86 14.18 -1.75
N LEU A 106 -18.16 13.44 -0.87
CA LEU A 106 -18.46 12.06 -0.55
C LEU A 106 -19.48 11.90 0.60
N ALA A 107 -19.71 12.95 1.38
CA ALA A 107 -20.71 12.96 2.43
C ALA A 107 -22.14 13.07 1.84
N PRO A 108 -23.16 12.44 2.46
CA PRO A 108 -23.09 11.65 3.69
C PRO A 108 -22.81 10.16 3.45
N ALA A 109 -22.63 9.72 2.20
CA ALA A 109 -22.47 8.30 1.87
C ALA A 109 -21.21 7.70 2.50
N LEU A 110 -20.09 8.39 2.37
CA LEU A 110 -18.76 7.96 2.79
C LEU A 110 -18.18 8.99 3.75
N GLN A 111 -17.75 8.55 4.92
CA GLN A 111 -17.14 9.40 5.95
C GLN A 111 -15.65 9.09 6.06
N LEU A 112 -14.83 10.14 6.10
CA LEU A 112 -13.38 10.01 6.31
C LEU A 112 -13.14 9.40 7.70
N ALA A 113 -12.47 8.26 7.72
CA ALA A 113 -12.14 7.51 8.93
C ALA A 113 -10.68 7.73 9.34
N ASP A 114 -9.77 7.79 8.38
CA ASP A 114 -8.36 8.08 8.62
C ASP A 114 -7.73 8.81 7.43
N SER A 115 -6.65 9.55 7.69
CA SER A 115 -5.80 10.13 6.66
C SER A 115 -4.33 10.02 7.05
N VAL A 116 -3.47 9.80 6.05
CA VAL A 116 -2.02 9.70 6.23
C VAL A 116 -1.34 10.60 5.20
N ASP A 117 -0.60 11.58 5.69
CA ASP A 117 0.31 12.39 4.85
C ASP A 117 1.65 11.66 4.75
N GLY A 118 2.06 11.32 3.52
CA GLY A 118 3.33 10.71 3.20
C GLY A 118 4.25 11.66 2.42
N PHE A 119 5.56 11.39 2.47
CA PHE A 119 6.57 12.18 1.78
C PHE A 119 7.76 11.33 1.34
N LEU A 120 8.38 11.73 0.23
CA LEU A 120 9.63 11.14 -0.22
C LEU A 120 10.78 11.62 0.67
N HIS A 121 11.57 10.70 1.23
CA HIS A 121 12.72 11.03 2.05
C HIS A 121 14.02 10.68 1.31
N ARG A 122 14.92 11.65 1.13
CA ARG A 122 16.24 11.47 0.50
C ARG A 122 16.22 10.66 -0.81
N GLY A 123 15.23 10.92 -1.68
CA GLY A 123 15.12 10.22 -2.96
C GLY A 123 14.56 8.79 -2.89
N GLY A 124 13.89 8.42 -1.80
CA GLY A 124 13.22 7.11 -1.66
C GLY A 124 13.73 6.25 -0.50
N HIS A 125 14.57 6.80 0.37
CA HIS A 125 15.03 6.09 1.57
C HIS A 125 13.93 6.05 2.62
N ASP A 126 13.91 4.96 3.40
CA ASP A 126 13.16 4.90 4.63
C ASP A 126 13.77 5.81 5.72
N LEU A 127 12.99 6.15 6.75
CA LEU A 127 13.45 6.98 7.88
C LEU A 127 14.53 6.32 8.75
N THR A 128 14.71 5.00 8.64
CA THR A 128 15.87 4.27 9.17
C THR A 128 17.18 4.70 8.49
N GLY A 129 17.10 5.17 7.25
CA GLY A 129 18.24 5.56 6.42
C GLY A 129 18.60 4.55 5.33
N TYR A 130 18.00 3.37 5.34
CA TYR A 130 18.17 2.36 4.28
C TYR A 130 17.39 2.74 3.02
N GLU A 131 17.90 2.34 1.88
CA GLU A 131 17.19 2.49 0.60
C GLU A 131 15.99 1.54 0.57
N ASP A 132 14.81 2.06 0.20
CA ASP A 132 13.64 1.23 -0.07
C ASP A 132 13.41 1.14 -1.58
N GLY A 133 13.00 -0.03 -2.04
CA GLY A 133 12.67 -0.26 -3.46
C GLY A 133 13.83 -0.69 -4.36
N THR A 134 14.99 -1.10 -3.82
CA THR A 134 16.12 -1.57 -4.64
C THR A 134 15.75 -2.74 -5.56
N GLU A 135 15.02 -3.74 -5.05
CA GLU A 135 14.53 -4.91 -5.81
C GLU A 135 13.09 -4.72 -6.33
N ASN A 136 12.65 -3.48 -6.53
CA ASN A 136 11.30 -3.19 -7.03
C ASN A 136 11.28 -3.40 -8.55
N PRO A 137 10.29 -4.14 -9.11
CA PRO A 137 10.17 -4.28 -10.56
C PRO A 137 10.08 -2.91 -11.25
N VAL A 138 10.69 -2.80 -12.43
CA VAL A 138 10.75 -1.57 -13.24
C VAL A 138 10.16 -1.79 -14.63
N ASP A 139 9.78 -0.70 -15.30
CA ASP A 139 9.30 -0.70 -16.68
C ASP A 139 8.23 -1.77 -16.96
N GLU A 140 8.46 -2.66 -17.92
CA GLU A 140 7.53 -3.71 -18.31
C GLU A 140 7.33 -4.75 -17.18
N ASP A 141 8.37 -5.05 -16.41
CA ASP A 141 8.27 -5.98 -15.28
C ASP A 141 7.36 -5.43 -14.17
N ALA A 142 7.34 -4.09 -13.98
CA ALA A 142 6.40 -3.44 -13.08
C ALA A 142 4.95 -3.63 -13.54
N VAL A 143 4.68 -3.49 -14.84
CA VAL A 143 3.34 -3.74 -15.41
C VAL A 143 2.98 -5.22 -15.24
N GLN A 144 3.91 -6.12 -15.51
CA GLN A 144 3.72 -7.56 -15.36
C GLN A 144 3.56 -8.01 -13.90
N ALA A 145 4.13 -7.31 -12.92
CA ALA A 145 3.91 -7.64 -11.51
C ALA A 145 2.57 -7.09 -10.99
N ALA A 146 2.20 -5.86 -11.38
CA ALA A 146 1.14 -5.11 -10.72
C ALA A 146 -0.20 -5.03 -11.45
N ILE A 147 -0.24 -5.18 -12.78
CA ILE A 147 -1.44 -4.90 -13.58
C ILE A 147 -2.08 -6.19 -14.08
N ALA A 148 -3.33 -6.41 -13.72
CA ALA A 148 -4.13 -7.55 -14.16
C ALA A 148 -4.52 -7.44 -15.64
N ALA A 149 -4.99 -8.54 -16.21
CA ALA A 149 -5.31 -8.62 -17.65
C ALA A 149 -6.44 -7.66 -18.08
N ASP A 150 -7.31 -7.26 -17.14
CA ASP A 150 -8.38 -6.27 -17.36
C ASP A 150 -7.91 -4.82 -17.18
N GLY A 151 -6.62 -4.61 -16.86
CA GLY A 151 -6.06 -3.28 -16.57
C GLY A 151 -6.23 -2.81 -15.12
N SER A 152 -6.84 -3.63 -14.25
CA SER A 152 -6.94 -3.31 -12.83
C SER A 152 -5.67 -3.66 -12.04
N SER A 153 -5.63 -3.29 -10.76
CA SER A 153 -4.58 -3.70 -9.83
C SER A 153 -5.18 -3.95 -8.45
N PHE A 154 -4.49 -4.74 -7.63
CA PHE A 154 -4.83 -4.97 -6.23
C PHE A 154 -3.79 -4.28 -5.36
N ALA A 155 -4.24 -3.46 -4.42
CA ALA A 155 -3.41 -2.69 -3.53
C ALA A 155 -3.56 -3.17 -2.08
N ALA A 156 -2.42 -3.50 -1.45
CA ALA A 156 -2.33 -3.68 -0.01
C ALA A 156 -1.69 -2.43 0.61
N PHE A 157 -2.32 -1.91 1.67
CA PHE A 157 -1.81 -0.79 2.45
C PHE A 157 -1.57 -1.21 3.91
N GLN A 158 -0.42 -0.82 4.46
CA GLN A 158 -0.14 -0.90 5.89
C GLN A 158 0.60 0.36 6.36
N LEU A 159 0.17 0.94 7.48
CA LEU A 159 0.88 2.05 8.12
C LEU A 159 1.84 1.50 9.18
N TRP A 160 3.13 1.47 8.89
CA TRP A 160 4.15 0.96 9.80
C TRP A 160 4.72 2.08 10.65
N LYS A 161 4.66 1.92 11.98
CA LYS A 161 5.30 2.83 12.94
C LYS A 161 6.64 2.25 13.37
N HIS A 162 7.68 3.07 13.25
CA HIS A 162 9.03 2.71 13.67
C HIS A 162 9.34 3.26 15.07
N ASP A 163 10.08 2.49 15.85
CA ASP A 163 10.87 2.93 17.00
C ASP A 163 12.27 3.27 16.52
N LEU A 164 12.40 4.48 15.95
CA LEU A 164 13.66 4.97 15.39
C LEU A 164 14.73 5.18 16.46
N GLU A 165 14.34 5.43 17.72
CA GLU A 165 15.29 5.59 18.82
C GLU A 165 15.92 4.24 19.16
N TYR A 166 15.10 3.21 19.37
CA TYR A 166 15.60 1.85 19.58
C TYR A 166 16.45 1.39 18.40
N PHE A 167 15.96 1.52 17.16
CA PHE A 167 16.70 1.05 16.00
C PHE A 167 18.08 1.70 15.87
N LYS A 168 18.16 3.03 16.06
CA LYS A 168 19.44 3.79 15.97
C LYS A 168 20.36 3.55 17.17
N SER A 169 19.85 2.99 18.27
CA SER A 169 20.68 2.60 19.41
C SER A 169 21.45 1.28 19.19
N LEU A 170 21.02 0.47 18.22
CA LEU A 170 21.66 -0.80 17.90
C LEU A 170 23.03 -0.60 17.22
N PRO A 171 24.02 -1.49 17.44
CA PRO A 171 25.22 -1.55 16.63
C PRO A 171 24.90 -1.62 15.13
N GLN A 172 25.73 -1.01 14.27
CA GLN A 172 25.48 -0.98 12.82
C GLN A 172 25.30 -2.38 12.22
N ALA A 173 26.12 -3.35 12.64
CA ALA A 173 26.00 -4.73 12.18
C ALA A 173 24.64 -5.36 12.54
N ASP A 174 24.03 -4.98 13.67
CA ASP A 174 22.71 -5.48 14.05
C ASP A 174 21.60 -4.82 13.22
N GLN A 175 21.74 -3.54 12.88
CA GLN A 175 20.82 -2.85 11.96
C GLN A 175 20.90 -3.48 10.57
N ASP A 176 22.11 -3.68 10.04
CA ASP A 176 22.33 -4.28 8.73
C ASP A 176 21.80 -5.73 8.68
N ASN A 177 21.96 -6.51 9.77
CA ASN A 177 21.40 -7.86 9.87
C ASN A 177 19.88 -7.90 9.99
N ILE A 178 19.25 -6.87 10.57
CA ILE A 178 17.79 -6.77 10.58
C ILE A 178 17.26 -6.55 9.16
N ILE A 179 17.90 -5.68 8.39
CA ILE A 179 17.47 -5.36 7.02
C ILE A 179 17.91 -6.45 6.03
N GLY A 180 19.12 -6.97 6.17
CA GLY A 180 19.80 -7.85 5.22
C GLY A 180 20.66 -7.13 4.18
N ARG A 181 20.90 -5.82 4.36
CA ARG A 181 21.76 -5.00 3.49
C ARG A 181 22.60 -4.06 4.34
N ARG A 182 23.74 -3.61 3.81
CA ARG A 182 24.58 -2.60 4.47
C ARG A 182 24.03 -1.20 4.27
N LEU A 183 23.96 -0.42 5.34
CA LEU A 183 23.52 0.98 5.25
C LEU A 183 24.46 1.85 4.39
N SER A 184 25.75 1.54 4.37
CA SER A 184 26.78 2.40 3.77
C SER A 184 26.73 2.46 2.24
N ASP A 185 26.41 1.35 1.60
CA ASP A 185 26.50 1.15 0.15
C ASP A 185 25.33 0.33 -0.42
N ASN A 186 24.36 -0.03 0.42
CA ASN A 186 23.18 -0.80 0.05
C ASN A 186 23.50 -2.18 -0.55
N GLU A 187 24.69 -2.76 -0.30
CA GLU A 187 24.97 -4.13 -0.74
C GLU A 187 24.21 -5.15 0.12
N GLU A 188 23.65 -6.18 -0.53
CA GLU A 188 23.04 -7.31 0.17
C GLU A 188 24.09 -8.11 0.95
N LEU A 189 23.69 -8.61 2.12
CA LEU A 189 24.52 -9.47 2.96
C LEU A 189 24.27 -10.95 2.62
N ASP A 190 25.31 -11.63 2.14
CA ASP A 190 25.28 -13.08 1.85
C ASP A 190 25.02 -13.90 3.12
N ASP A 191 25.60 -13.49 4.24
CA ASP A 191 25.55 -14.17 5.54
C ASP A 191 24.52 -13.56 6.51
N ALA A 192 23.57 -12.77 5.99
CA ALA A 192 22.47 -12.24 6.80
C ALA A 192 21.70 -13.38 7.49
N PRO A 193 21.23 -13.18 8.73
CA PRO A 193 20.41 -14.18 9.41
C PRO A 193 19.13 -14.46 8.62
N GLU A 194 18.55 -15.66 8.78
CA GLU A 194 17.30 -16.05 8.12
C GLU A 194 16.11 -15.12 8.45
N SER A 195 16.19 -14.39 9.58
CA SER A 195 15.22 -13.37 9.99
C SER A 195 15.38 -12.03 9.27
N ALA A 196 16.45 -11.81 8.50
CA ALA A 196 16.70 -10.54 7.83
C ALA A 196 15.57 -10.22 6.84
N HIS A 197 15.11 -8.97 6.82
CA HIS A 197 13.94 -8.55 6.04
C HIS A 197 14.05 -8.94 4.56
N VAL A 198 15.20 -8.68 3.92
CA VAL A 198 15.45 -9.09 2.53
C VAL A 198 15.27 -10.60 2.32
N LYS A 199 15.73 -11.45 3.24
CA LYS A 199 15.54 -12.91 3.13
C LYS A 199 14.08 -13.32 3.33
N ARG A 200 13.32 -12.58 4.16
CA ARG A 200 11.88 -12.82 4.37
C ARG A 200 11.01 -12.35 3.20
N THR A 201 11.49 -11.42 2.38
CA THR A 201 10.69 -10.79 1.31
C THR A 201 11.30 -10.92 -0.09
N ALA A 202 12.38 -11.68 -0.27
CA ALA A 202 12.98 -11.98 -1.57
C ALA A 202 11.93 -12.59 -2.50
N GLN A 203 11.49 -11.85 -3.51
CA GLN A 203 10.26 -12.13 -4.27
C GLN A 203 10.42 -13.40 -5.11
N GLU A 204 11.61 -13.62 -5.64
CA GLU A 204 12.05 -14.78 -6.42
C GLU A 204 12.18 -16.08 -5.60
N SER A 205 12.17 -15.98 -4.26
CA SER A 205 12.31 -17.14 -3.37
C SER A 205 11.00 -17.87 -3.05
N PHE A 206 9.89 -17.39 -3.60
CA PHE A 206 8.56 -18.00 -3.42
C PHE A 206 8.18 -18.86 -4.62
N GLU A 207 7.27 -19.81 -4.43
CA GLU A 207 6.71 -20.65 -5.49
C GLU A 207 5.16 -20.52 -5.49
N PRO A 208 4.55 -19.89 -6.51
CA PRO A 208 5.21 -19.11 -7.57
C PRO A 208 5.92 -17.87 -7.01
N GLU A 209 6.80 -17.26 -7.81
CA GLU A 209 7.51 -16.02 -7.44
C GLU A 209 6.50 -14.93 -7.05
N ALA A 210 6.78 -14.25 -5.94
CA ALA A 210 5.86 -13.33 -5.28
C ALA A 210 6.13 -11.88 -5.66
N PHE A 211 6.24 -11.58 -6.96
CA PHE A 211 6.51 -10.23 -7.44
C PHE A 211 5.33 -9.28 -7.19
N MET A 212 5.64 -8.12 -6.60
CA MET A 212 4.76 -6.97 -6.39
C MET A 212 5.53 -5.68 -6.66
N VAL A 213 4.81 -4.61 -6.99
CA VAL A 213 5.39 -3.27 -7.08
C VAL A 213 5.11 -2.49 -5.81
N ARG A 214 6.16 -2.01 -5.14
CA ARG A 214 6.07 -1.19 -3.94
C ARG A 214 6.06 0.30 -4.31
N ARG A 215 5.22 1.07 -3.64
CA ARG A 215 5.14 2.55 -3.77
C ARG A 215 5.05 3.21 -2.39
N SER A 216 5.83 2.67 -1.46
CA SER A 216 5.90 3.13 -0.09
C SER A 216 6.51 4.53 0.00
N VAL A 217 6.09 5.29 1.00
CA VAL A 217 6.67 6.61 1.33
C VAL A 217 6.81 6.75 2.84
N ALA A 218 7.71 7.62 3.30
CA ALA A 218 7.82 7.94 4.71
C ALA A 218 6.58 8.72 5.19
N TRP A 219 6.23 8.62 6.47
CA TRP A 219 5.18 9.43 7.09
C TRP A 219 5.59 9.86 8.50
N ALA A 220 4.99 10.94 8.99
CA ALA A 220 5.15 11.41 10.37
C ALA A 220 3.98 12.29 10.82
N ASP A 221 3.37 11.95 11.96
CA ASP A 221 2.34 12.74 12.64
C ASP A 221 2.29 12.45 14.16
N GLN A 222 1.19 12.79 14.83
CA GLN A 222 1.03 12.59 16.28
C GLN A 222 1.08 11.11 16.72
N ARG A 223 0.81 10.16 15.81
CA ARG A 223 0.89 8.72 16.05
C ARG A 223 2.34 8.23 16.07
N GLY A 224 3.26 8.96 15.45
CA GLY A 224 4.69 8.62 15.33
C GLY A 224 5.21 8.88 13.92
N ALA A 225 6.19 8.09 13.50
CA ALA A 225 6.75 8.14 12.16
C ALA A 225 7.11 6.74 11.68
N GLY A 226 7.20 6.54 10.37
CA GLY A 226 7.68 5.31 9.76
C GLY A 226 7.35 5.24 8.29
N LEU A 227 6.87 4.09 7.83
CA LEU A 227 6.60 3.79 6.42
C LEU A 227 5.10 3.60 6.15
N ALA A 228 4.56 4.36 5.19
CA ALA A 228 3.24 4.11 4.61
C ALA A 228 3.45 3.12 3.47
N PHE A 229 3.35 1.83 3.78
CA PHE A 229 3.62 0.75 2.84
C PHE A 229 2.46 0.60 1.86
N VAL A 230 2.79 0.58 0.56
CA VAL A 230 1.86 0.28 -0.53
C VAL A 230 2.47 -0.81 -1.39
N ALA A 231 1.78 -1.93 -1.52
CA ALA A 231 2.10 -2.99 -2.48
C ALA A 231 1.00 -3.11 -3.54
N LEU A 232 1.41 -3.24 -4.79
CA LEU A 232 0.55 -3.37 -5.96
C LEU A 232 0.82 -4.71 -6.65
N GLY A 233 -0.24 -5.43 -6.98
CA GLY A 233 -0.15 -6.76 -7.57
C GLY A 233 -1.34 -7.07 -8.49
N LYS A 234 -1.20 -8.12 -9.30
CA LYS A 234 -2.32 -8.72 -10.06
C LYS A 234 -3.37 -9.39 -9.18
N SER A 235 -3.01 -9.72 -7.95
CA SER A 235 -3.85 -10.23 -6.87
C SER A 235 -3.17 -9.86 -5.53
N PHE A 236 -3.77 -10.22 -4.40
CA PHE A 236 -3.11 -10.07 -3.09
C PHE A 236 -2.09 -11.18 -2.78
N ASP A 237 -1.95 -12.20 -3.63
CA ASP A 237 -1.29 -13.46 -3.26
C ASP A 237 0.20 -13.26 -2.98
N ALA A 238 0.89 -12.48 -3.82
CA ALA A 238 2.30 -12.10 -3.61
C ALA A 238 2.53 -11.40 -2.27
N PHE A 239 1.63 -10.48 -1.90
CA PHE A 239 1.69 -9.79 -0.61
C PHE A 239 1.40 -10.73 0.54
N GLU A 240 0.40 -11.60 0.40
CA GLU A 240 0.01 -12.53 1.46
C GLU A 240 1.09 -13.55 1.78
N VAL A 241 1.76 -14.13 0.78
CA VAL A 241 2.85 -15.09 1.05
C VAL A 241 4.02 -14.42 1.76
N GLN A 242 4.40 -13.20 1.35
CA GLN A 242 5.44 -12.42 2.03
C GLN A 242 5.01 -12.06 3.46
N LEU A 243 3.81 -11.52 3.66
CA LEU A 243 3.32 -11.15 4.98
C LEU A 243 3.24 -12.35 5.93
N ARG A 244 2.81 -13.52 5.43
CA ARG A 244 2.78 -14.77 6.20
C ARG A 244 4.17 -15.22 6.59
N ARG A 245 5.13 -15.20 5.66
CA ARG A 245 6.54 -15.51 5.94
C ARG A 245 7.12 -14.53 6.96
N MET A 246 6.91 -13.23 6.79
CA MET A 246 7.37 -12.20 7.73
C MET A 246 6.80 -12.41 9.14
N SER A 247 5.56 -12.88 9.22
CA SER A 247 4.86 -13.11 10.50
C SER A 247 5.19 -14.47 11.15
N GLY A 248 6.13 -15.23 10.57
CA GLY A 248 6.54 -16.55 11.07
C GLY A 248 5.52 -17.66 10.85
N LEU A 249 4.52 -17.46 9.98
CA LEU A 249 3.47 -18.45 9.71
C LEU A 249 3.91 -19.56 8.76
N GLU A 250 5.06 -19.41 8.12
CA GLU A 250 5.63 -20.41 7.20
C GLU A 250 6.55 -21.40 7.93
N ASP A 251 7.48 -20.88 8.73
CA ASP A 251 8.60 -21.63 9.30
C ASP A 251 8.86 -21.30 10.79
N GLY A 252 8.04 -20.45 11.41
CA GLY A 252 8.23 -19.98 12.79
C GLY A 252 9.23 -18.84 12.96
N ILE A 253 9.87 -18.38 11.88
CA ILE A 253 10.86 -17.29 11.92
C ILE A 253 10.16 -15.96 11.65
N ILE A 254 10.17 -15.09 12.66
CA ILE A 254 9.62 -13.74 12.56
C ILE A 254 10.66 -12.82 11.92
N ASP A 255 10.21 -11.96 11.02
CA ASP A 255 11.02 -10.93 10.39
C ASP A 255 11.64 -9.99 11.43
N GLY A 256 12.94 -9.74 11.29
CA GLY A 256 13.70 -8.82 12.12
C GLY A 256 13.12 -7.40 12.13
N LEU A 257 12.40 -6.99 11.09
CA LEU A 257 11.70 -5.71 11.00
C LEU A 257 10.74 -5.50 12.18
N TYR A 258 10.06 -6.56 12.65
CA TYR A 258 9.15 -6.49 13.80
C TYR A 258 9.85 -6.15 15.13
N ARG A 259 11.19 -6.20 15.18
CA ARG A 259 11.95 -5.82 16.39
C ARG A 259 11.90 -4.32 16.67
N PHE A 260 11.72 -3.48 15.65
CA PHE A 260 11.67 -2.02 15.80
C PHE A 260 10.47 -1.38 15.12
N SER A 261 9.72 -2.11 14.31
CA SER A 261 8.59 -1.60 13.55
C SER A 261 7.35 -2.44 13.80
N ARG A 262 6.17 -1.81 13.74
CA ARG A 262 4.90 -2.55 13.79
C ARG A 262 3.84 -1.90 12.89
N PRO A 263 2.97 -2.71 12.26
CA PRO A 263 1.85 -2.17 11.51
C PRO A 263 0.79 -1.64 12.48
N LEU A 264 0.23 -0.47 12.18
CA LEU A 264 -0.91 0.12 12.87
C LEU A 264 -2.22 -0.19 12.14
N THR A 265 -2.14 -0.51 10.85
CA THR A 265 -3.29 -0.69 9.95
C THR A 265 -3.01 -1.80 8.93
N GLY A 266 -4.08 -2.28 8.29
CA GLY A 266 -4.05 -3.24 7.20
C GLY A 266 -5.33 -3.12 6.37
N GLY A 267 -5.20 -2.89 5.07
CA GLY A 267 -6.32 -2.71 4.16
C GLY A 267 -6.04 -3.20 2.74
N TYR A 268 -7.06 -3.79 2.12
CA TYR A 268 -7.04 -4.29 0.75
C TYR A 268 -8.00 -3.52 -0.14
N TYR A 269 -7.54 -3.16 -1.33
CA TYR A 269 -8.30 -2.36 -2.28
C TYR A 269 -8.10 -2.90 -3.69
N TRP A 270 -9.18 -2.88 -4.48
CA TRP A 270 -9.12 -3.08 -5.92
C TRP A 270 -9.07 -1.71 -6.61
N CYS A 271 -8.03 -1.47 -7.40
CA CYS A 271 -7.84 -0.27 -8.19
C CYS A 271 -8.42 -0.55 -9.60
N PRO A 272 -9.58 0.04 -9.96
CA PRO A 272 -10.20 -0.19 -11.26
C PRO A 272 -9.30 0.24 -12.43
N PRO A 273 -9.50 -0.36 -13.62
CA PRO A 273 -8.88 0.12 -14.85
C PRO A 273 -9.39 1.51 -15.24
N MET A 274 -8.71 2.11 -16.21
CA MET A 274 -9.17 3.34 -16.86
C MET A 274 -9.83 2.98 -18.21
N GLY A 275 -10.89 3.69 -18.58
CA GLY A 275 -11.52 3.66 -19.90
C GLY A 275 -11.32 4.98 -20.64
N GLU A 276 -12.01 5.14 -21.77
CA GLU A 276 -11.91 6.37 -22.60
C GLU A 276 -12.43 7.62 -21.87
N THR A 277 -13.38 7.46 -20.94
CA THR A 277 -14.09 8.56 -20.27
C THR A 277 -13.75 8.69 -18.78
N GLY A 278 -12.77 7.95 -18.27
CA GLY A 278 -12.38 7.96 -16.86
C GLY A 278 -12.30 6.55 -16.28
N VAL A 279 -12.52 6.39 -14.98
CA VAL A 279 -12.51 5.09 -14.30
C VAL A 279 -13.52 4.13 -14.93
N ASP A 280 -13.08 2.91 -15.26
CA ASP A 280 -13.96 1.83 -15.71
C ASP A 280 -14.33 0.90 -14.56
N LEU A 281 -15.60 0.97 -14.15
CA LEU A 281 -16.20 0.09 -13.14
C LEU A 281 -16.87 -1.15 -13.75
N GLY A 282 -16.82 -1.34 -15.07
CA GLY A 282 -17.36 -2.49 -15.78
C GLY A 282 -16.90 -3.86 -15.27
N PRO A 283 -15.65 -4.03 -14.76
CA PRO A 283 -15.23 -5.27 -14.12
C PRO A 283 -15.93 -5.59 -12.79
N LEU A 284 -16.70 -4.67 -12.20
CA LEU A 284 -17.63 -5.01 -11.11
C LEU A 284 -18.70 -5.93 -11.69
N LEU A 285 -18.54 -7.23 -11.51
CA LEU A 285 -19.44 -8.23 -12.05
C LEU A 285 -20.85 -8.03 -11.47
N HIS A 286 -21.86 -8.17 -12.33
CA HIS A 286 -23.25 -8.32 -11.88
C HIS A 286 -23.39 -9.61 -11.09
N ALA A 287 -24.11 -9.53 -9.96
CA ALA A 287 -24.61 -10.70 -9.24
C ALA A 287 -25.72 -11.40 -10.04
#